data_AF-A0A0Q8D3X4-F1
#
_entry.id   AF-A0A0Q8D3X4-F1
#
_cell.length_a   1.000
_cell.length_b   1.000
_cell.length_c   1.000
_cell.angle_alpha   90.00
_cell.angle_beta   90.00
_cell.angle_gamma   90.00
#
_symmetry.space_group_name_H-M   'P 1'
#
loop_
_entity.id
_entity.type
_entity.pdbx_description
1 polymer ?
#
loop_
_entity_poly.entity_id
_entity_poly.type
_entity_poly.pdbx_seq_one_letter_code
_entity_poly.pdbx_strand_id
1 'polypeptide(L)'
;MVVHKSPTCGCCSLWVDHMRAAGFEVEVRDREDLSAIKERLGVPYAKGSCHTAEVGGYFVEGHVPAVDIQRLLLERPQARGLTVPGMPAGSPGMEMPDGSKQAYAVELVADDGTTTAYARH
;
A
#
# COMPACT_ATOMS: atom_id res chain seq x y z
N MET A 1 -6.98 -1.88 10.23
CA MET A 1 -5.61 -1.82 9.67
C MET A 1 -4.83 -0.71 10.34
N VAL A 2 -3.51 -0.86 10.45
CA VAL A 2 -2.62 0.15 11.02
C VAL A 2 -1.78 0.73 9.88
N VAL A 3 -1.75 2.06 9.73
CA VAL A 3 -1.04 2.75 8.64
C VAL A 3 0.07 3.59 9.23
N HIS A 4 1.31 3.30 8.83
CA HIS A 4 2.49 4.08 9.17
C HIS A 4 2.82 5.03 8.02
N LYS A 5 2.83 6.33 8.30
CA LYS A 5 3.12 7.37 7.30
C LYS A 5 3.87 8.55 7.93
N SER A 6 4.42 9.42 7.09
CA SER A 6 4.86 10.75 7.55
C SER A 6 3.64 11.63 7.88
N PRO A 7 3.70 12.46 8.93
CA PRO A 7 2.63 13.41 9.25
C PRO A 7 2.39 14.43 8.14
N THR A 8 3.40 14.74 7.33
CA THR A 8 3.34 15.75 6.26
C THR A 8 3.03 15.17 4.88
N CYS A 9 2.85 13.85 4.76
CA CYS A 9 2.51 13.22 3.48
C CYS A 9 1.02 13.35 3.17
N GLY A 10 0.66 14.34 2.32
CA GLY A 10 -0.73 14.59 1.93
C GLY A 10 -1.40 13.42 1.19
N CYS A 11 -0.72 12.83 0.20
CA CYS A 11 -1.27 11.69 -0.56
C CYS A 11 -1.51 10.46 0.30
N CYS A 12 -0.67 10.23 1.32
CA CYS A 12 -0.86 9.15 2.29
C CYS A 12 -2.15 9.34 3.11
N SER A 13 -2.48 10.58 3.47
CA SER A 13 -3.73 10.89 4.18
C SER A 13 -4.94 10.68 3.28
N LEU A 14 -4.87 11.06 2.00
CA LEU A 14 -5.93 10.78 1.03
C LEU A 14 -6.14 9.27 0.86
N TRP A 15 -5.06 8.49 0.73
CA TRP A 15 -5.16 7.02 0.67
C TRP A 15 -5.85 6.43 1.91
N VAL A 16 -5.55 6.94 3.11
CA VAL A 16 -6.25 6.56 4.35
C VAL A 16 -7.76 6.83 4.26
N ASP A 17 -8.17 7.96 3.69
CA ASP A 17 -9.58 8.28 3.51
C ASP A 17 -10.26 7.33 2.52
N HIS A 18 -9.57 6.92 1.45
CA HIS A 18 -10.05 5.85 0.56
C HIS A 18 -10.24 4.53 1.31
N MET A 19 -9.31 4.15 2.19
CA MET A 19 -9.45 2.92 2.99
C MET A 19 -10.64 2.99 3.94
N ARG A 20 -10.84 4.12 4.62
CA ARG A 20 -11.99 4.34 5.50
C ARG A 20 -13.31 4.28 4.72
N ALA A 21 -13.37 4.93 3.55
CA ALA A 21 -14.55 4.91 2.68
C ALA A 21 -14.86 3.50 2.16
N ALA A 22 -13.84 2.67 1.97
CA ALA A 22 -14.01 1.25 1.61
C ALA A 22 -14.38 0.34 2.80
N GLY A 23 -14.60 0.91 4.00
CA GLY A 23 -15.06 0.19 5.18
C GLY A 23 -13.96 -0.37 6.08
N PHE A 24 -12.68 -0.03 5.85
CA PHE A 24 -11.62 -0.40 6.76
C PHE A 24 -11.61 0.52 7.99
N GLU A 25 -11.53 -0.07 9.18
CA GLU A 25 -11.12 0.68 10.37
C GLU A 25 -9.62 0.99 10.27
N VAL A 26 -9.25 2.27 10.27
CA VAL A 26 -7.85 2.71 10.05
C VAL A 26 -7.31 3.45 11.26
N GLU A 27 -6.30 2.86 11.90
CA GLU A 27 -5.44 3.53 12.89
C GLU A 27 -4.23 4.13 12.17
N VAL A 28 -4.00 5.44 12.32
CA VAL A 28 -2.85 6.14 11.72
C VAL A 28 -1.74 6.30 12.76
N ARG A 29 -0.53 5.91 12.40
CA ARG A 29 0.69 6.06 13.21
C ARG A 29 1.69 6.93 12.45
N ASP A 30 1.79 8.19 12.85
CA ASP A 30 2.78 9.08 12.26
C ASP A 30 4.20 8.69 12.70
N ARG A 31 5.12 8.69 11.73
CA ARG A 31 6.52 8.31 11.90
C ARG A 31 7.39 9.25 11.07
N GLU A 32 8.50 9.70 11.65
CA GLU A 32 9.52 10.47 10.92
C GLU A 32 10.34 9.57 9.99
N ASP A 33 10.60 8.32 10.41
CA ASP A 33 11.30 7.32 9.64
C ASP A 33 10.46 6.04 9.49
N LEU A 34 10.23 5.63 8.24
CA LEU A 34 9.52 4.41 7.89
C LEU A 34 10.46 3.24 7.57
N SER A 35 11.77 3.48 7.49
CA SER A 35 12.76 2.46 7.08
C SER A 35 12.72 1.26 8.00
N ALA A 36 12.72 1.48 9.32
CA ALA A 36 12.61 0.41 10.31
C ALA A 36 11.28 -0.37 10.22
N ILE A 37 10.18 0.28 9.84
CA ILE A 37 8.89 -0.39 9.63
C ILE A 37 8.94 -1.27 8.38
N LYS A 38 9.45 -0.74 7.27
CA LYS A 38 9.59 -1.47 6.01
C LYS A 38 10.52 -2.68 6.16
N GLU A 39 11.64 -2.52 6.86
CA GLU A 39 12.59 -3.60 7.13
C GLU A 39 11.96 -4.69 8.02
N ARG A 40 11.32 -4.31 9.14
CA ARG A 40 10.63 -5.25 10.03
C ARG A 40 9.56 -6.05 9.29
N LEU A 41 8.80 -5.40 8.41
CA LEU A 41 7.76 -6.04 7.60
C LEU A 41 8.32 -6.73 6.35
N GLY A 42 9.61 -6.54 6.09
CA GLY A 42 10.40 -7.00 4.95
C GLY A 42 9.78 -6.68 3.60
N VAL A 43 9.42 -5.41 3.44
CA VAL A 43 9.22 -4.82 2.13
C VAL A 43 10.53 -4.94 1.35
N PRO A 44 10.54 -5.56 0.14
CA PRO A 44 11.77 -5.74 -0.62
C PRO A 44 12.42 -4.40 -1.01
N TYR A 45 13.74 -4.42 -1.19
CA TYR A 45 14.47 -3.26 -1.72
C TYR A 45 13.90 -2.82 -3.07
N ALA A 46 13.84 -1.51 -3.30
CA ALA A 46 13.22 -0.87 -4.47
C ALA A 46 11.70 -1.12 -4.66
N LYS A 47 11.03 -1.81 -3.72
CA LYS A 47 9.57 -1.99 -3.69
C LYS A 47 8.87 -1.08 -2.68
N GLY A 48 9.59 -0.08 -2.17
CA GLY A 48 9.08 0.88 -1.21
C GLY A 48 8.25 2.02 -1.85
N SER A 49 7.45 2.65 -1.01
CA SER A 49 6.60 3.81 -1.28
C SER A 49 6.52 4.73 -0.04
N CYS A 50 5.63 5.72 -0.08
CA CYS A 50 5.49 6.80 0.91
C CYS A 50 4.87 6.37 2.26
N HIS A 51 4.17 5.24 2.31
CA HIS A 51 3.57 4.70 3.53
C HIS A 51 3.53 3.17 3.51
N THR A 52 3.37 2.58 4.69
CA THR A 52 3.27 1.12 4.87
C THR A 52 2.13 0.82 5.85
N ALA A 53 1.23 -0.08 5.48
CA ALA A 53 0.13 -0.50 6.34
C ALA A 53 0.22 -1.98 6.70
N GLU A 54 -0.36 -2.36 7.83
CA GLU A 54 -0.48 -3.74 8.32
C GLU A 54 -1.97 -4.11 8.42
N VAL A 55 -2.37 -5.21 7.79
CA VAL A 55 -3.76 -5.70 7.79
C VAL A 55 -3.81 -7.21 7.61
N GLY A 56 -4.54 -7.91 8.50
CA GLY A 56 -4.81 -9.35 8.35
C GLY A 56 -3.57 -10.26 8.29
N GLY A 57 -2.43 -9.82 8.82
CA GLY A 57 -1.15 -10.54 8.73
C GLY A 57 -0.29 -10.17 7.52
N TYR A 58 -0.77 -9.30 6.65
CA TYR A 58 -0.06 -8.80 5.48
C TYR A 58 0.42 -7.37 5.67
N PHE A 59 1.51 -7.00 4.98
CA PHE A 59 1.79 -5.59 4.72
C PHE A 59 1.08 -5.12 3.44
N VAL A 60 0.83 -3.81 3.37
CA VAL A 60 0.36 -3.10 2.18
C VAL A 60 1.25 -1.88 2.00
N GLU A 61 2.02 -1.86 0.93
CA GLU A 61 3.04 -0.85 0.67
C GLU A 61 2.58 0.09 -0.45
N GLY A 62 2.48 1.39 -0.14
CA GLY A 62 2.08 2.41 -1.10
C GLY A 62 0.61 2.38 -1.49
N HIS A 63 0.30 3.02 -2.61
CA HIS A 63 -1.06 3.36 -3.04
C HIS A 63 -1.82 2.16 -3.65
N VAL A 64 -1.93 1.08 -2.89
CA VAL A 64 -2.67 -0.13 -3.28
C VAL A 64 -4.19 0.14 -3.20
N PRO A 65 -4.98 -0.21 -4.22
CA PRO A 65 -6.44 -0.07 -4.17
C PRO A 65 -7.11 -0.94 -3.11
N ALA A 66 -8.16 -0.40 -2.47
CA ALA A 66 -8.92 -1.09 -1.44
C ALA A 66 -9.46 -2.45 -1.91
N VAL A 67 -9.89 -2.53 -3.18
CA VAL A 67 -10.45 -3.77 -3.78
C VAL A 67 -9.41 -4.89 -3.83
N ASP A 68 -8.14 -4.56 -4.08
CA ASP A 68 -7.05 -5.54 -4.14
C ASP A 68 -6.69 -6.02 -2.72
N ILE A 69 -6.76 -5.13 -1.73
CA ILE A 69 -6.57 -5.49 -0.31
C ILE A 69 -7.72 -6.38 0.18
N GLN A 70 -8.96 -6.06 -0.18
CA GLN A 70 -10.12 -6.90 0.14
C GLN A 70 -9.97 -8.29 -0.48
N ARG A 71 -9.54 -8.37 -1.75
CA ARG A 71 -9.27 -9.65 -2.42
C ARG A 71 -8.17 -10.44 -1.70
N LEU A 72 -7.06 -9.78 -1.33
CA LEU A 72 -5.98 -10.41 -0.55
C LEU A 72 -6.51 -11.03 0.75
N LEU A 73 -7.34 -10.28 1.49
CA LEU A 73 -7.88 -10.73 2.77
C LEU A 73 -8.93 -11.84 2.63
N LEU A 74 -9.62 -11.92 1.49
CA LEU A 74 -10.55 -12.98 1.17
C LEU A 74 -9.82 -14.26 0.77
N GLU A 75 -8.87 -14.16 -0.16
CA GLU A 75 -8.15 -15.32 -0.73
C GLU A 75 -7.08 -15.86 0.22
N ARG A 76 -6.50 -14.98 1.04
CA ARG A 76 -5.42 -15.27 1.99
C ARG A 76 -4.28 -16.12 1.39
N PRO A 77 -3.69 -15.71 0.26
CA PRO A 77 -2.57 -16.44 -0.32
C PRO A 77 -1.36 -16.47 0.63
N GLN A 78 -0.48 -17.46 0.46
CA GLN A 78 0.82 -17.46 1.12
C GLN A 78 1.68 -16.36 0.52
N ALA A 79 1.78 -15.23 1.23
CA ALA A 79 2.52 -14.06 0.82
C ALA A 79 2.75 -13.17 2.05
N ARG A 80 3.68 -12.23 1.91
CA ARG A 80 3.94 -11.21 2.93
C ARG A 80 3.04 -9.98 2.78
N GLY A 81 2.64 -9.66 1.55
CA GLY A 81 1.86 -8.45 1.31
C GLY A 81 1.73 -8.04 -0.13
N LEU A 82 1.14 -6.85 -0.31
CA LEU A 82 1.00 -6.18 -1.60
C LEU A 82 1.88 -4.93 -1.63
N THR A 83 2.39 -4.57 -2.80
CA THR A 83 3.08 -3.31 -3.03
C THR A 83 2.66 -2.65 -4.33
N VAL A 84 2.52 -1.31 -4.29
CA VAL A 84 2.63 -0.43 -5.45
C VAL A 84 3.89 0.42 -5.24
N PRO A 85 5.01 0.04 -5.89
CA PRO A 85 6.27 0.78 -5.73
C PRO A 85 6.16 2.22 -6.24
N GLY A 86 6.85 3.15 -5.56
CA GLY A 86 6.80 4.57 -5.91
C GLY A 86 5.44 5.20 -5.63
N MET A 87 5.01 6.16 -6.45
CA MET A 87 3.73 6.86 -6.30
C MET A 87 3.11 7.14 -7.68
N PRO A 88 2.54 6.12 -8.36
CA PRO A 88 1.97 6.29 -9.69
C PRO A 88 0.80 7.28 -9.68
N ALA A 89 0.81 8.23 -10.61
CA ALA A 89 -0.28 9.18 -10.78
C ALA A 89 -1.60 8.46 -11.09
N GLY A 90 -2.70 8.86 -10.47
CA GLY A 90 -4.02 8.24 -10.63
C GLY A 90 -4.27 7.00 -9.76
N SER A 91 -3.29 6.53 -8.99
CA SER A 91 -3.53 5.55 -7.91
C SER A 91 -4.29 6.21 -6.74
N PRO A 92 -4.94 5.44 -5.84
CA PRO A 92 -5.78 6.02 -4.78
C PRO A 92 -5.01 6.96 -3.85
N GLY A 93 -5.46 8.20 -3.68
CA GLY A 93 -4.74 9.25 -2.98
C GLY A 93 -3.65 9.96 -3.81
N MET A 94 -3.46 9.56 -5.06
CA MET A 94 -2.61 10.19 -6.08
C MET A 94 -3.44 10.62 -7.30
N GLU A 95 -4.75 10.83 -7.15
CA GLU A 95 -5.63 11.28 -8.23
C GLU A 95 -5.17 12.63 -8.78
N MET A 96 -5.17 12.74 -10.11
CA MET A 96 -4.79 13.98 -10.80
C MET A 96 -6.04 14.81 -11.13
N PRO A 97 -6.04 16.14 -10.96
CA PRO A 97 -7.19 16.99 -11.26
C PRO A 97 -7.66 16.92 -12.72
N ASP A 98 -6.75 16.63 -13.65
CA ASP A 98 -7.02 16.46 -15.08
C ASP A 98 -7.51 15.04 -15.45
N GLY A 99 -7.60 14.15 -14.46
CA GLY A 99 -8.00 12.76 -14.64
C GLY A 99 -6.92 11.86 -15.24
N SER A 100 -5.69 12.35 -15.41
CA SER A 100 -4.58 11.55 -15.93
C SER A 100 -4.22 10.38 -15.00
N LYS A 101 -3.84 9.25 -15.60
CA LYS A 101 -3.45 8.03 -14.89
C LYS A 101 -2.19 7.45 -15.50
N GLN A 102 -1.24 7.10 -14.65
CA GLN A 102 -0.09 6.28 -15.00
C GLN A 102 -0.47 4.81 -14.83
N ALA A 103 -0.19 3.98 -15.81
CA ALA A 103 -0.38 2.53 -15.67
C ALA A 103 0.57 1.96 -14.60
N TYR A 104 0.06 1.08 -13.75
CA TYR A 104 0.86 0.42 -12.71
C TYR A 104 0.36 -1.00 -12.43
N ALA A 105 1.21 -1.77 -11.77
CA ALA A 105 0.82 -3.07 -11.23
C ALA A 105 0.79 -2.99 -9.71
N VAL A 106 -0.20 -3.66 -9.12
CA VAL A 106 -0.10 -4.11 -7.74
C VAL A 106 0.66 -5.42 -7.77
N GLU A 107 1.71 -5.54 -6.99
CA GLU A 107 2.55 -6.72 -6.92
C GLU A 107 2.31 -7.50 -5.62
N LEU A 108 2.15 -8.82 -5.72
CA LEU A 108 2.15 -9.73 -4.58
C LEU A 108 3.59 -10.07 -4.23
N VAL A 109 3.95 -9.93 -2.96
CA VAL A 109 5.29 -10.20 -2.44
C VAL A 109 5.30 -11.53 -1.70
N ALA A 110 6.08 -12.48 -2.19
CA ALA A 110 6.26 -13.79 -1.59
C ALA A 110 7.18 -13.74 -0.34
N ASP A 111 7.25 -14.86 0.39
CA ASP A 111 8.05 -14.97 1.62
C ASP A 111 9.56 -14.74 1.39
N ASP A 112 10.06 -15.09 0.20
CA ASP A 112 11.45 -14.88 -0.22
C ASP A 112 11.72 -13.46 -0.78
N GLY A 113 10.70 -12.59 -0.80
CA GLY A 113 10.79 -11.22 -1.32
C GLY A 113 10.65 -11.10 -2.84
N THR A 114 10.45 -12.21 -3.57
CA THR A 114 10.11 -12.14 -5.00
C THR A 114 8.72 -11.56 -5.21
N THR A 115 8.52 -10.92 -6.36
CA THR A 115 7.27 -10.21 -6.67
C THR A 115 6.61 -10.76 -7.92
N THR A 116 5.29 -10.93 -7.88
CA THR A 116 4.48 -11.29 -9.06
C THR A 116 3.34 -10.28 -9.24
N ALA A 117 2.88 -10.08 -10.47
CA ALA A 117 1.77 -9.17 -10.72
C ALA A 117 0.47 -9.74 -10.12
N TYR A 118 -0.16 -8.98 -9.22
CA TYR A 118 -1.44 -9.32 -8.58
C TYR A 118 -2.60 -8.67 -9.32
N ALA A 119 -2.48 -7.39 -9.67
CA ALA A 119 -3.46 -6.64 -10.44
C ALA A 119 -2.76 -5.61 -11.35
N ARG A 120 -3.46 -5.13 -12.38
CA ARG A 120 -2.99 -4.08 -13.29
C ARG A 120 -4.04 -2.99 -13.38
N HIS A 121 -3.59 -1.74 -13.35
CA HIS A 121 -4.39 -0.52 -13.37
C HIS A 121 -3.84 0.47 -14.38
#